data_AF-A0A6B0SSX1-F1
#
_entry.id   AF-A0A6B0SSX1-F1
#
_cell.length_a   1.000
_cell.length_b   1.000
_cell.length_c   1.000
_cell.angle_alpha   90.00
_cell.angle_beta   90.00
_cell.angle_gamma   90.00
#
_symmetry.space_group_name_H-M   'P 1'
#
loop_
_entity.id
_entity.type
_entity.pdbx_description
1 polymer ?
#
loop_
_entity_poly.entity_id
_entity_poly.type
_entity_poly.pdbx_seq_one_letter_code
_entity_poly.pdbx_strand_id
1 'polypeptide(L)' 'MSLIGSCDDCGAGGVQLRYKPDVPHENQTRPSICQRCRDERAHMLEEQGQQNERPVSPHAAPPWAEMEGSE' A
#
# COMPACT_ATOMS: atom_id res chain seq x y z
N MET A 1 -16.04 11.50 -15.29
CA MET A 1 -15.45 11.34 -16.63
C MET A 1 -14.13 10.61 -16.48
N SER A 2 -13.90 9.55 -17.23
CA SER A 2 -12.63 8.81 -17.18
C SER A 2 -11.67 9.33 -18.24
N LEU A 3 -10.40 9.52 -17.88
CA LEU A 3 -9.37 9.98 -18.82
C LEU A 3 -8.86 8.79 -19.64
N ILE A 4 -8.91 8.89 -20.97
CA ILE A 4 -8.31 7.90 -21.88
C ILE A 4 -6.97 8.45 -22.37
N GLY A 5 -5.92 7.65 -22.30
CA GLY A 5 -4.58 8.07 -22.73
C GLY A 5 -3.59 6.91 -22.76
N SER A 6 -2.31 7.24 -22.60
CA SER A 6 -1.22 6.26 -22.54
C SER A 6 -0.79 6.05 -21.09
N CYS A 7 -0.58 4.79 -20.70
CA CYS A 7 -0.06 4.44 -19.39
C CYS A 7 1.43 4.81 -19.28
N ASP A 8 1.81 5.57 -18.26
CA ASP A 8 3.22 5.95 -18.02
C ASP A 8 4.12 4.74 -17.67
N ASP A 9 3.56 3.70 -17.05
CA ASP A 9 4.36 2.55 -16.59
C ASP A 9 4.59 1.51 -17.70
N CYS A 10 3.55 1.13 -18.44
CA CYS A 10 3.62 0.06 -19.43
C CYS A 10 3.50 0.53 -20.89
N GLY A 11 3.28 1.83 -21.13
CA GLY A 11 3.16 2.40 -22.46
C GLY A 11 1.87 2.06 -23.22
N ALA A 12 0.94 1.33 -22.59
CA ALA A 12 -0.33 0.96 -23.24
C ALA A 12 -1.16 2.20 -23.59
N GLY A 13 -1.44 2.40 -24.87
CA GLY A 13 -2.28 3.49 -25.38
C GLY A 13 -3.76 3.14 -25.44
N GLY A 14 -4.62 4.15 -25.45
CA GLY A 14 -6.08 3.97 -25.57
C GLY A 14 -6.73 3.34 -24.33
N VAL A 15 -6.05 3.39 -23.19
CA VAL A 15 -6.52 2.79 -21.93
C VAL A 15 -7.11 3.84 -21.01
N GLN A 16 -8.00 3.39 -20.14
CA GLN A 16 -8.51 4.23 -19.07
C GLN A 16 -7.44 4.44 -18.00
N LEU A 17 -7.09 5.71 -17.77
CA LEU A 17 -6.09 6.12 -16.81
C LEU A 17 -6.68 6.26 -15.40
N ARG A 18 -5.85 5.91 -14.42
CA ARG A 18 -6.12 5.88 -12.98
C ARG A 18 -5.01 6.58 -12.22
N TYR A 19 -5.31 6.95 -10.99
CA TYR A 19 -4.35 7.47 -10.02
C TYR A 19 -3.48 6.32 -9.46
N LYS A 20 -2.22 6.63 -9.19
CA LYS A 20 -1.25 5.73 -8.57
C LYS A 20 -1.61 5.52 -7.10
N PRO A 21 -1.70 4.29 -6.59
CA PRO A 21 -2.07 4.06 -5.19
C PRO A 21 -0.93 4.36 -4.21
N ASP A 22 0.32 4.33 -4.68
CA ASP A 22 1.54 4.60 -3.92
C ASP A 22 1.87 6.10 -3.76
N VAL A 23 1.19 6.98 -4.49
CA VAL A 23 1.49 8.42 -4.49
C VAL A 23 0.41 9.17 -3.70
N PRO A 24 0.77 10.13 -2.81
CA PRO A 24 -0.22 10.98 -2.13
C PRO A 24 -1.07 11.79 -3.12
N HIS A 25 -2.34 12.05 -2.78
CA HIS A 25 -3.27 12.77 -3.66
C HIS A 25 -2.80 14.20 -4.00
N GLU A 26 -2.16 14.88 -3.06
CA GLU A 26 -1.58 16.23 -3.26
C GLU A 26 -0.49 16.26 -4.35
N ASN A 27 0.21 15.14 -4.54
CA ASN A 27 1.26 14.99 -5.54
C ASN A 27 0.74 14.42 -6.87
N GLN A 28 -0.57 14.12 -6.96
CA GLN A 28 -1.19 13.54 -8.13
C GLN A 28 -2.15 14.52 -8.82
N THR A 29 -1.60 15.28 -9.76
CA THR A 29 -2.40 16.25 -10.53
C THR A 29 -3.33 15.60 -11.56
N ARG A 30 -3.03 14.38 -12.02
CA ARG A 30 -3.85 13.67 -13.02
C ARG A 30 -3.69 12.14 -12.95
N PRO A 31 -4.68 11.38 -13.44
CA PRO A 31 -4.53 9.94 -13.70
C PRO A 31 -3.46 9.69 -14.77
N SER A 32 -2.58 8.71 -14.53
CA SER A 32 -1.39 8.46 -15.38
C SER A 32 -1.14 6.98 -15.70
N ILE A 33 -1.80 6.05 -15.00
CA ILE A 33 -1.54 4.62 -15.16
C ILE A 33 -2.79 3.84 -15.54
N CYS A 34 -2.66 2.71 -16.22
CA CYS A 34 -3.79 1.83 -16.49
C CYS A 34 -4.20 1.05 -15.23
N GLN A 35 -5.39 0.43 -15.27
CA GLN A 35 -5.91 -0.38 -14.16
C GLN A 35 -4.94 -1.50 -13.75
N ARG A 36 -4.33 -2.19 -14.72
CA ARG A 36 -3.40 -3.30 -14.43
C ARG A 36 -2.20 -2.85 -13.60
N CYS A 37 -1.52 -1.78 -14.02
CA CYS A 37 -0.38 -1.25 -13.27
C CYS A 37 -0.78 -0.70 -11.90
N ARG A 38 -2.03 -0.23 -11.75
CA ARG A 38 -2.57 0.20 -10.46
C ARG A 38 -2.72 -0.99 -9.51
N ASP A 39 -3.25 -2.10 -9.99
CA ASP A 39 -3.46 -3.31 -9.19
C ASP A 39 -2.13 -3.94 -8.78
N GLU A 40 -1.15 -3.98 -9.70
CA GLU A 40 0.21 -4.44 -9.38
C GLU A 40 0.88 -3.59 -8.29
N ARG A 41 0.73 -2.26 -8.36
CA ARG A 41 1.24 -1.35 -7.32
C ARG A 41 0.51 -1.53 -5.99
N ALA A 42 -0.82 -1.71 -6.02
CA ALA A 42 -1.61 -1.96 -4.82
C ALA A 42 -1.15 -3.25 -4.11
N HIS A 43 -0.98 -4.34 -4.87
CA HIS A 43 -0.46 -5.59 -4.35
C HIS A 43 0.91 -5.44 -3.70
N MET A 44 1.85 -4.73 -4.37
CA MET A 44 3.18 -4.49 -3.80
C MET A 44 3.16 -3.62 -2.53
N LEU A 45 2.19 -2.72 -2.38
CA LEU A 45 2.00 -1.93 -1.15
C LEU A 45 1.44 -2.80 -0.03
N GLU A 46 0.47 -3.67 -0.34
CA GLU A 46 -0.09 -4.62 0.62
C GLU A 46 0.98 -5.59 1.12
N GLU A 47 1.78 -6.17 0.22
CA GLU A 47 2.89 -7.06 0.61
C GLU A 47 3.94 -6.36 1.48
N GLN A 48 4.27 -5.09 1.20
CA GLN A 48 5.21 -4.32 2.01
C GLN A 48 4.61 -3.91 3.37
N GLY A 49 3.33 -3.52 3.40
CA GLY A 49 2.62 -3.26 4.64
C GLY A 49 2.60 -4.50 5.54
N GLN A 50 2.32 -5.66 4.93
CA GLN A 50 2.22 -6.94 5.61
C GLN A 50 3.56 -7.48 6.13
N GLN A 51 4.67 -7.10 5.51
CA GLN A 51 6.02 -7.40 6.03
C GLN A 51 6.46 -6.46 7.17
N ASN A 52 5.91 -5.24 7.22
CA ASN A 52 6.21 -4.28 8.28
C ASN A 52 5.38 -4.52 9.56
N GLU A 53 4.23 -5.19 9.46
CA GLU A 53 3.50 -5.82 10.57
C GLU A 53 4.12 -7.18 10.94
N ARG A 54 5.33 -7.18 11.53
CA ARG A 54 5.78 -8.39 12.25
C ARG A 54 4.67 -8.81 13.21
N PRO A 55 4.26 -10.10 13.22
CA PRO A 55 3.22 -10.56 14.13
C PRO A 55 3.69 -10.28 15.54
N VAL A 56 2.90 -9.50 16.29
CA VAL A 56 3.07 -9.36 17.73
C VAL A 56 2.85 -10.77 18.29
N SER A 57 3.94 -11.47 18.61
CA SER A 57 3.87 -12.81 19.16
C SER A 57 3.02 -12.74 20.44
N PRO A 58 1.90 -13.47 20.54
CA PRO A 58 0.94 -13.32 21.64
C PRO A 58 1.48 -13.70 23.04
N HIS A 59 2.77 -14.06 23.15
CA HIS A 59 3.43 -14.51 24.38
C HIS A 59 4.48 -13.54 24.95
N ALA A 60 4.66 -12.34 24.37
CA ALA A 60 5.52 -11.34 25.00
C ALA A 60 4.74 -10.61 26.10
N ALA A 61 4.86 -11.10 27.34
CA ALA A 61 4.35 -10.41 28.51
C ALA A 61 4.91 -8.98 28.58
N PRO A 62 4.10 -7.97 28.94
CA PRO A 62 4.58 -6.61 29.08
C PRO A 62 5.54 -6.49 30.29
N PRO A 63 6.52 -5.57 30.25
CA PRO A 63 7.62 -5.48 31.21
C PRO A 63 7.21 -5.06 32.65
N TRP A 64 5.93 -4.90 32.94
CA TRP A 64 5.42 -4.56 34.27
C TRP A 64 4.85 -5.77 35.03
N ALA A 65 4.81 -6.96 34.41
CA ALA A 65 4.23 -8.16 34.99
C ALA A 65 5.08 -8.84 36.09
N GLU A 66 6.22 -8.26 36.50
CA GLU A 66 7.13 -8.83 37.51
C GLU A 66 7.04 -8.15 38.90
N MET A 67 5.93 -7.50 39.26
CA MET A 67 5.78 -6.84 40.58
C MET A 67 4.66 -7.36 41.48
N GLU A 68 4.06 -8.52 41.21
CA GLU A 68 3.12 -9.15 42.15
C GLU A 68 3.50 -10.60 42.42
N GLY A 69 4.42 -10.79 43.38
CA GLY A 69 4.92 -12.11 43.77
C GLY A 69 5.83 -12.02 44.99
N SER A 70 5.36 -11.42 46.08
CA SER A 70 5.97 -11.58 47.40
C SER A 70 4.86 -11.64 48.43
N GLU A 71 4.44 -12.87 48.73
CA GLU A 71 3.94 -13.25 50.05
C GLU A 71 4.29 -14.72 50.33
#